data_AF-A0A645DBR3-F1
#
_entry.id   AF-A0A645DBR3-F1
#
_cell.length_a   1.000
_cell.length_b   1.000
_cell.length_c   1.000
_cell.angle_alpha   90.00
_cell.angle_beta   90.00
_cell.angle_gamma   90.00
#
_symmetry.space_group_name_H-M   'P 1'
#
loop_
_entity.id
_entity.type
_entity.pdbx_description
1 polymer ?
#
loop_
_entity_poly.entity_id
_entity_poly.type
_entity_poly.pdbx_seq_one_letter_code
_entity_poly.pdbx_strand_id
1 'polypeptide(L)'
;MSVAKTIQNDDADCAIGIYSVSKAFDLDFIPVCEHEYGILVKTKDLQVNSIKKMLDVINSNTFKQKINSLGGYDLSQCGEVLKYEKSYN
;
A
#
# COMPACT_ATOMS: atom_id res chain seq x y z
N MET A 1 15.61 0.05 0.94
CA MET A 1 16.57 1.10 1.36
C MET A 1 17.86 1.08 0.55
N SER A 2 18.45 -0.08 0.22
CA SER A 2 19.71 -0.10 -0.57
C SER A 2 19.59 0.60 -1.93
N VAL A 3 18.50 0.36 -2.66
CA VAL A 3 18.30 0.89 -4.02
C VAL A 3 18.28 2.42 -4.08
N ALA A 4 17.53 3.08 -3.18
CA ALA A 4 17.49 4.54 -3.12
C ALA A 4 18.84 5.14 -2.73
N LYS A 5 19.60 4.45 -1.87
CA LYS A 5 20.93 4.89 -1.46
C LYS A 5 21.95 4.80 -2.60
N THR A 6 21.85 3.78 -3.44
CA THR A 6 22.67 3.63 -4.67
C THR A 6 22.46 4.81 -5.61
N ILE A 7 21.21 5.26 -5.82
CA ILE A 7 20.93 6.45 -6.64
C ILE A 7 21.50 7.71 -5.97
N GLN A 8 21.26 7.89 -4.67
CA GLN A 8 21.75 9.07 -3.94
C GLN A 8 23.28 9.20 -3.92
N ASN A 9 24.00 8.07 -4.03
CA ASN A 9 25.46 8.04 -4.08
C ASN A 9 26.02 8.19 -5.50
N ASP A 10 25.17 8.43 -6.51
CA ASP A 10 25.52 8.44 -7.94
C ASP A 10 26.08 7.10 -8.47
N ASP A 11 25.81 5.99 -7.78
CA ASP A 11 26.21 4.64 -8.22
C ASP A 11 25.25 4.07 -9.30
N ALA A 12 24.10 4.72 -9.53
CA ALA A 12 23.13 4.39 -10.58
C ALA A 12 22.25 5.60 -10.96
N ASP A 13 21.83 5.69 -12.22
CA ASP A 13 21.00 6.80 -12.71
C ASP A 13 19.51 6.69 -12.29
N CYS A 14 18.96 5.48 -12.22
CA CYS A 14 17.56 5.24 -11.88
C CYS A 14 17.31 3.81 -11.36
N ALA A 15 16.17 3.60 -10.72
CA ALA A 15 15.74 2.29 -10.26
C ALA A 15 14.22 2.19 -10.11
N ILE A 16 13.70 0.96 -10.08
CA ILE A 16 12.30 0.68 -9.74
C ILE A 16 12.13 0.74 -8.23
N GLY A 17 11.15 1.52 -7.77
CA GLY A 17 10.84 1.71 -6.37
C GLY A 17 9.42 2.18 -6.14
N ILE A 18 9.02 2.24 -4.88
CA ILE A 18 7.73 2.78 -4.46
C ILE A 18 7.86 4.25 -4.10
N TYR A 19 6.78 5.02 -4.28
CA TYR A 19 6.74 6.47 -4.03
C TYR A 19 7.20 6.87 -2.63
N SER A 20 6.85 6.09 -1.60
CA SER A 20 7.25 6.41 -0.22
C SER A 20 8.76 6.38 -0.03
N VAL A 21 9.49 5.56 -0.80
CA VAL A 21 10.95 5.49 -0.74
C VAL A 21 11.59 6.70 -1.42
N SER A 22 11.11 7.15 -2.57
CA SER A 22 11.65 8.35 -3.22
C SER A 22 11.46 9.59 -2.32
N LYS A 23 10.28 9.72 -1.68
CA LYS A 23 10.03 10.79 -0.71
C LYS A 23 10.95 10.75 0.51
N ALA A 24 11.23 9.57 1.05
CA ALA A 24 12.11 9.45 2.23
C ALA A 24 13.58 9.80 1.93
N PHE A 25 14.00 9.71 0.68
CA PHE A 25 15.38 9.98 0.25
C PHE A 25 15.53 11.27 -0.58
N ASP A 26 14.45 12.06 -0.70
CA ASP A 26 14.37 13.29 -1.50
C ASP A 26 14.82 13.10 -2.96
N LEU A 27 14.35 12.00 -3.58
CA LEU A 27 14.62 11.65 -4.97
C LEU A 27 13.42 11.98 -5.86
N ASP A 28 13.70 12.30 -7.12
CA ASP A 28 12.67 12.40 -8.15
C ASP A 28 11.94 11.07 -8.36
N PHE A 29 10.66 11.14 -8.73
CA PHE A 29 9.82 9.97 -8.97
C PHE A 29 8.99 10.12 -10.22
N ILE A 30 9.13 9.16 -11.14
CA ILE A 30 8.34 9.05 -12.35
C ILE A 30 7.32 7.91 -12.13
N PRO A 31 6.01 8.19 -12.06
CA PRO A 31 4.99 7.15 -11.89
C PRO A 31 4.89 6.30 -13.17
N VAL A 32 4.99 4.97 -13.01
CA VAL A 32 4.90 4.01 -14.13
C VAL A 32 3.63 3.16 -14.05
N CYS A 33 3.29 2.69 -12.85
CA CYS A 33 2.07 1.94 -12.58
C CYS A 33 1.62 2.13 -11.13
N GLU A 34 0.35 1.82 -10.90
CA GLU A 34 -0.23 1.74 -9.56
C GLU A 34 -0.24 0.27 -9.10
N HIS A 35 -0.09 0.07 -7.79
CA HIS A 35 -0.16 -1.25 -7.18
C HIS A 35 -1.24 -1.26 -6.09
N GLU A 36 -2.17 -2.19 -6.21
CA GLU A 36 -3.20 -2.43 -5.19
C GLU A 36 -2.67 -3.39 -4.13
N TYR A 37 -2.90 -3.07 -2.87
CA TYR A 37 -2.55 -3.90 -1.73
C TYR A 37 -3.82 -4.43 -1.06
N GLY A 38 -3.92 -5.75 -0.93
CA GLY A 38 -5.03 -6.42 -0.26
C GLY A 38 -4.57 -7.21 0.97
N ILE A 39 -5.48 -7.37 1.94
CA ILE A 39 -5.31 -8.31 3.06
C ILE A 39 -6.12 -9.56 2.75
N LEU A 40 -5.45 -10.70 2.64
CA LEU A 40 -6.12 -11.98 2.42
C LEU A 40 -6.64 -12.55 3.75
N VAL A 41 -7.95 -12.75 3.83
CA VAL A 41 -8.62 -13.35 4.98
C VAL A 41 -9.47 -14.52 4.51
N LYS A 42 -9.43 -15.65 5.25
CA LYS A 42 -10.34 -16.77 4.96
C LYS A 42 -11.77 -16.32 5.24
N THR A 43 -12.70 -16.61 4.35
CA THR A 43 -14.11 -16.19 4.46
C THR A 43 -14.74 -16.53 5.82
N LYS A 44 -14.43 -17.71 6.37
CA LYS A 44 -14.92 -18.15 7.68
C LYS A 44 -14.43 -17.30 8.85
N ASP A 45 -13.29 -16.63 8.70
CA ASP A 45 -12.64 -15.84 9.74
C ASP A 45 -13.07 -14.37 9.72
N LEU A 46 -13.88 -13.94 8.74
CA LEU A 46 -14.42 -12.56 8.69
C LEU A 46 -15.25 -12.19 9.93
N GLN A 47 -15.82 -13.19 10.61
CA GLN A 47 -16.60 -12.96 11.82
C GLN A 47 -15.76 -12.88 13.09
N VAL A 48 -14.46 -13.19 13.02
CA VAL A 48 -13.54 -13.15 14.17
C VAL A 48 -13.38 -11.70 14.61
N ASN A 49 -13.51 -11.46 15.91
CA ASN A 49 -13.49 -10.11 16.49
C ASN A 49 -12.22 -9.30 16.16
N SER A 50 -11.06 -9.95 16.05
CA SER A 50 -9.81 -9.28 15.65
C SER A 50 -9.86 -8.79 14.21
N ILE A 51 -10.45 -9.57 13.29
CA ILE A 51 -10.63 -9.17 11.88
C ILE A 51 -11.62 -8.01 11.78
N LYS A 52 -12.74 -8.06 12.50
CA LYS A 52 -13.69 -6.93 12.55
C LYS A 52 -13.04 -5.65 13.05
N LYS A 53 -12.33 -5.72 14.18
CA LYS A 53 -11.60 -4.56 14.72
C LYS A 53 -10.55 -4.01 13.75
N MET A 54 -9.84 -4.88 13.05
CA MET A 54 -8.89 -4.45 12.02
C MET A 54 -9.60 -3.71 10.88
N LEU A 55 -10.73 -4.23 10.39
CA LEU A 55 -11.55 -3.58 9.37
C LEU A 55 -12.12 -2.25 9.85
N ASP A 56 -12.56 -2.16 11.11
CA ASP A 56 -13.03 -0.90 11.73
C ASP A 56 -11.91 0.15 11.76
N VAL A 57 -10.69 -0.25 12.11
CA VAL A 57 -9.51 0.63 12.11
C VAL A 57 -9.18 1.10 10.70
N ILE A 58 -9.12 0.20 9.71
CA ILE A 58 -8.84 0.54 8.31
C ILE A 58 -9.89 1.52 7.75
N ASN A 59 -11.16 1.33 8.12
CA ASN A 59 -12.25 2.20 7.69
C ASN A 59 -12.35 3.53 8.47
N SER A 60 -11.61 3.67 9.58
CA SER A 60 -11.67 4.87 10.40
C SER A 60 -11.07 6.09 9.70
N ASN A 61 -11.68 7.26 9.94
CA ASN A 61 -11.17 8.53 9.42
C ASN A 61 -9.76 8.82 9.91
N THR A 62 -9.45 8.50 11.17
CA THR A 62 -8.12 8.69 11.76
C THR A 62 -7.05 7.90 11.00
N PHE A 63 -7.35 6.66 10.61
CA PHE A 63 -6.44 5.85 9.80
C PHE A 63 -6.27 6.46 8.40
N LYS A 64 -7.37 6.76 7.70
CA LYS A 64 -7.33 7.32 6.34
C LYS A 64 -6.60 8.66 6.28
N GLN A 65 -6.80 9.55 7.26
CA GLN A 65 -6.06 10.80 7.39
C GLN A 65 -4.56 10.57 7.57
N LYS A 66 -4.18 9.60 8.41
CA LYS A 66 -2.78 9.25 8.63
C LYS A 66 -2.13 8.73 7.35
N ILE A 67 -2.79 7.85 6.60
CA ILE A 67 -2.23 7.35 5.34
C ILE A 67 -2.13 8.45 4.28
N ASN A 68 -3.15 9.31 4.14
CA ASN A 68 -3.09 10.47 3.24
C ASN A 68 -1.91 11.40 3.56
N SER A 69 -1.58 11.57 4.85
CA SER A 69 -0.42 12.41 5.25
C SER A 69 0.93 11.84 4.83
N LEU A 70 1.03 10.53 4.58
CA LEU A 70 2.25 9.90 4.05
C LEU A 70 2.43 10.16 2.54
N GLY A 71 1.33 10.42 1.83
CA GLY A 71 1.31 10.60 0.38
C GLY A 71 1.56 9.30 -0.40
N GLY A 72 1.22 9.30 -1.69
CA GLY A 72 1.51 8.17 -2.60
C GLY A 72 0.62 6.94 -2.42
N TYR A 73 -0.52 7.07 -1.75
CA TYR A 73 -1.53 6.02 -1.61
C TYR A 73 -2.87 6.55 -2.11
N ASP A 74 -3.55 5.77 -2.96
CA ASP A 74 -4.98 5.94 -3.22
C ASP A 74 -5.78 5.13 -2.18
N LEU A 75 -6.78 5.77 -1.57
CA LEU A 75 -7.64 5.18 -0.56
C LEU A 75 -9.09 4.98 -1.05
N SER A 76 -9.35 5.17 -2.34
CA SER A 76 -10.68 5.04 -2.96
C SER A 76 -11.38 3.72 -2.60
N GLN A 77 -10.64 2.61 -2.58
CA GLN A 77 -11.13 1.26 -2.24
C GLN A 77 -10.70 0.79 -0.83
N CYS A 78 -10.18 1.70 0.01
CA CYS A 78 -9.63 1.33 1.30
C CYS A 78 -10.71 0.83 2.27
N GLY A 79 -10.56 -0.43 2.68
CA GLY A 79 -11.46 -1.11 3.61
C GLY A 79 -12.56 -1.94 2.94
N GLU A 80 -12.58 -2.00 1.60
CA GLU A 80 -13.51 -2.85 0.86
C GLU A 80 -13.18 -4.34 1.05
N VAL A 81 -14.24 -5.14 1.20
CA VAL A 81 -14.13 -6.60 1.31
C VAL A 81 -14.54 -7.22 -0.01
N LEU A 82 -13.54 -7.65 -0.78
CA LEU A 82 -13.73 -8.34 -2.05
C LEU A 82 -13.75 -9.85 -1.83
N LYS A 83 -14.69 -10.55 -2.48
CA LYS A 83 -14.68 -12.02 -2.56
C LYS A 83 -13.91 -12.42 -3.80
N TYR A 84 -12.81 -13.15 -3.60
CA TYR A 84 -12.05 -13.72 -4.71
C TYR A 84 -12.54 -15.15 -4.96
N GLU A 85 -13.27 -15.36 -6.05
CA GLU A 85 -13.62 -16.69 -6.53
C GLU A 85 -12.63 -17.05 -7.64
N LYS A 86 -11.84 -18.12 -7.44
CA LYS A 86 -11.00 -18.66 -8.51
C LYS A 86 -11.92 -19.27 -9.57
N SER A 87 -12.11 -18.56 -10.69
CA SER A 87 -12.56 -19.21 -11.92
C SER A 87 -11.40 -20.05 -12.46
N TYR A 88 -11.47 -21.37 -12.23
CA TYR A 88 -10.74 -22.31 -13.07
C TYR A 88 -11.53 -22.42 -14.39
N ASN A 89 -10.99 -21.84 -15.46
CA ASN A 89 -11.31 -22.25 -16.82
C ASN A 89 -10.41 -23.42 -17.21
#